data_AF-A0A8J8CMM2-F1
#
_entry.id   AF-A0A8J8CMM2-F1
#
_cell.length_a   1.000
_cell.length_b   1.000
_cell.length_c   1.000
_cell.angle_alpha   90.00
_cell.angle_beta   90.00
_cell.angle_gamma   90.00
#
_symmetry.space_group_name_H-M   'P 1'
#
loop_
_entity.id
_entity.type
_entity.pdbx_description
1 polymer ?
#
loop_
_entity_poly.entity_id
_entity_poly.type
_entity_poly.pdbx_seq_one_letter_code
_entity_poly.pdbx_strand_id
1 'polypeptide(L)'
;MSFFQRSRKILAALALVFMLTITTACSSAVAREPQTTAPIASRDYGSIARGNTTAGQDYGTWAVQASKGLLNDAYVRDNNKLGVVISPQVRPSDVKPLTQSLMQGFHKSFPNQDLSVLVYAPDKKLILTARYDIQSNQVNYQQPS
;
A
#
# COMPACT_ATOMS: atom_id res chain seq x y z
N MET A 1 20.81 -62.48 9.77
CA MET A 1 21.05 -61.17 9.11
C MET A 1 19.79 -60.29 9.23
N SER A 2 19.71 -59.43 10.24
CA SER A 2 18.67 -58.36 10.29
C SER A 2 19.05 -57.15 11.19
N PHE A 3 20.33 -57.02 11.58
CA PHE A 3 20.84 -55.84 12.29
C PHE A 3 21.11 -54.63 11.38
N PHE A 4 21.14 -54.84 10.05
CA PHE A 4 21.51 -53.81 9.06
C PHE A 4 20.36 -52.89 8.61
N GLN A 5 19.12 -53.14 9.05
CA GLN A 5 17.98 -52.26 8.74
C GLN A 5 17.62 -51.28 9.88
N ARG A 6 18.10 -51.52 11.11
CA ARG A 6 17.89 -50.60 12.24
C ARG A 6 18.78 -49.35 12.16
N SER A 7 19.92 -49.40 11.47
CA SER A 7 20.83 -48.26 11.29
C SER A 7 20.26 -47.15 10.40
N ARG A 8 19.44 -47.49 9.39
CA ARG A 8 18.84 -46.51 8.46
C ARG A 8 17.81 -45.59 9.09
N LYS A 9 17.12 -46.03 10.15
CA LYS A 9 16.11 -45.20 10.83
C LYS A 9 16.70 -44.23 11.86
N ILE A 10 17.90 -44.50 12.37
CA ILE A 10 18.57 -43.63 13.36
C ILE A 10 19.25 -42.44 12.67
N LEU A 11 19.79 -42.62 11.46
CA LEU A 11 20.42 -41.55 10.68
C LEU A 11 19.43 -40.47 10.21
N ALA A 12 18.16 -40.82 9.96
CA ALA A 12 17.15 -39.87 9.50
C ALA A 12 16.66 -38.90 10.59
N ALA A 13 16.72 -39.31 11.87
CA ALA A 13 16.33 -38.45 13.00
C ALA A 13 17.44 -37.45 13.37
N LEU A 14 18.71 -37.79 13.13
CA LEU A 14 19.85 -36.93 13.48
C LEU A 14 20.05 -35.75 12.51
N ALA A 15 19.57 -35.85 11.27
CA ALA A 15 19.66 -34.78 10.27
C ALA A 15 18.68 -33.61 10.57
N LEU A 16 17.55 -33.87 11.23
CA LEU A 16 16.53 -32.87 11.50
C LEU A 16 16.92 -31.92 12.66
N VAL A 17 17.83 -32.35 13.55
CA VAL A 17 18.33 -31.55 14.69
C VAL A 17 19.51 -30.65 14.29
N PHE A 18 20.26 -31.00 13.22
CA PHE A 18 21.44 -30.26 12.79
C PHE A 18 21.16 -29.02 11.93
N MET A 19 19.91 -28.82 11.49
CA MET A 19 19.53 -27.67 10.66
C MET A 19 19.16 -26.42 11.47
N LEU A 20 19.21 -26.47 12.81
CA LEU A 20 18.78 -25.37 13.69
C LEU A 20 19.91 -24.43 14.17
N THR A 21 21.15 -24.59 13.70
CA THR A 21 22.32 -23.84 14.23
C THR A 21 23.13 -23.11 13.16
N ILE A 22 22.47 -22.35 12.28
CA ILE A 22 23.16 -21.31 11.50
C ILE A 22 22.48 -19.97 11.77
N THR A 23 22.78 -19.44 12.94
CA THR A 23 22.63 -18.02 13.29
C THR A 23 23.60 -17.19 12.47
N THR A 24 23.15 -16.60 11.36
CA THR A 24 23.91 -15.54 10.68
C THR A 24 23.70 -14.23 11.43
N ALA A 25 24.55 -13.99 12.43
CA ALA A 25 24.84 -12.66 12.94
C ALA A 25 25.98 -12.06 12.10
N CYS A 26 25.64 -11.29 11.06
CA CYS A 26 26.61 -10.40 10.42
C CYS A 26 26.41 -8.99 10.99
N SER A 27 27.10 -8.74 12.10
CA SER A 27 27.35 -7.42 12.65
C SER A 27 28.41 -6.75 11.78
N SER A 28 28.03 -5.69 11.08
CA SER A 28 28.96 -4.79 10.37
C SER A 28 28.69 -3.38 10.88
N ALA A 29 29.41 -2.99 11.92
CA ALA A 29 29.46 -1.61 12.38
C ALA A 29 30.28 -0.79 11.40
N VAL A 30 29.65 0.18 10.74
CA VAL A 30 30.33 1.32 10.13
C VAL A 30 29.73 2.58 10.75
N ALA A 31 30.47 3.15 11.71
CA ALA A 31 30.22 4.50 12.18
C ALA A 31 30.75 5.48 11.13
N ARG A 32 29.86 6.31 10.55
CA ARG A 32 30.24 7.56 9.89
C ARG A 32 29.10 8.59 10.00
N GLU A 33 29.38 9.59 10.85
CA GLU A 33 28.91 10.97 10.95
C GLU A 33 27.53 11.42 10.41
N PRO A 34 26.78 12.26 11.15
CA PRO A 34 25.48 12.75 10.74
C PRO A 34 25.62 13.87 9.71
N GLN A 35 25.43 13.54 8.43
CA GLN A 35 25.18 14.55 7.41
C GLN A 35 23.69 14.62 7.12
N THR A 36 23.09 15.70 7.61
CA THR A 36 21.75 16.18 7.28
C THR A 36 21.63 16.35 5.77
N THR A 37 21.04 15.36 5.09
CA THR A 37 20.45 15.56 3.78
C THR A 37 19.24 14.64 3.71
N ALA A 38 18.05 15.24 3.85
CA ALA A 38 16.79 14.55 3.72
C ALA A 38 16.79 13.74 2.42
N PRO A 39 16.45 12.43 2.45
CA PRO A 39 16.27 11.71 1.21
C PRO A 39 15.05 12.32 0.52
N ILE A 40 15.28 12.97 -0.62
CA ILE A 40 14.24 13.20 -1.61
C ILE A 40 13.76 11.80 -1.96
N ALA A 41 12.61 11.44 -1.41
CA ALA A 41 11.94 10.19 -1.70
C ALA A 41 11.57 10.20 -3.19
N SER A 42 12.48 9.73 -4.03
CA SER A 42 12.15 9.08 -5.29
C SER A 42 11.33 7.84 -4.93
N ARG A 43 10.05 8.07 -4.63
CA ARG A 43 9.03 7.04 -4.45
C ARG A 43 8.96 6.30 -5.77
N ASP A 44 9.63 5.16 -5.79
CA ASP A 44 9.49 4.18 -6.85
C ASP A 44 8.00 3.87 -7.01
N TYR A 45 7.42 4.45 -8.04
CA TYR A 45 6.00 4.40 -8.40
C TYR A 45 5.60 3.03 -8.99
N GLY A 46 6.56 2.09 -9.04
CA GLY A 46 6.44 0.77 -9.66
C GLY A 46 5.46 -0.14 -8.93
N SER A 47 5.29 0.06 -7.63
CA SER A 47 4.25 -0.58 -6.83
C SER A 47 3.51 0.49 -6.06
N ILE A 48 2.36 0.91 -6.59
CA ILE A 48 1.31 1.40 -5.73
C ILE A 48 1.11 0.32 -4.65
N ALA A 49 1.65 0.57 -3.47
CA ALA A 49 1.70 -0.41 -2.41
C ALA A 49 0.26 -0.73 -2.02
N ARG A 50 -0.20 -1.93 -2.42
CA ARG A 50 -1.48 -2.53 -2.03
C ARG A 50 -1.68 -2.27 -0.52
N GLY A 51 -2.89 -1.86 -0.13
CA GLY A 51 -3.15 -1.25 1.17
C GLY A 51 -2.48 -1.96 2.35
N ASN A 52 -2.01 -1.19 3.33
CA ASN A 52 -1.24 -1.73 4.47
C ASN A 52 -2.13 -2.35 5.57
N THR A 53 -3.44 -2.37 5.37
CA THR A 53 -4.43 -2.96 6.27
C THR A 53 -5.42 -3.81 5.45
N THR A 54 -6.03 -4.81 6.08
CA THR A 54 -7.07 -5.63 5.44
C THR A 54 -8.25 -4.77 4.97
N ALA A 55 -8.77 -3.90 5.84
CA ALA A 55 -9.86 -2.99 5.50
C ALA A 55 -9.52 -2.06 4.32
N GLY A 56 -8.28 -1.58 4.26
CA GLY A 56 -7.81 -0.75 3.16
C GLY A 56 -7.68 -1.50 1.83
N GLN A 57 -7.22 -2.75 1.89
CA GLN A 57 -7.16 -3.63 0.72
C GLN A 57 -8.55 -3.99 0.19
N ASP A 58 -9.49 -4.31 1.09
CA ASP A 58 -10.87 -4.63 0.75
C ASP A 58 -11.56 -3.42 0.11
N TYR A 59 -11.41 -2.24 0.71
CA TYR A 59 -11.97 -1.01 0.16
C TYR A 59 -11.37 -0.66 -1.21
N GLY A 60 -10.04 -0.77 -1.38
CA GLY A 60 -9.39 -0.52 -2.68
C GLY A 60 -9.93 -1.46 -3.76
N THR A 61 -10.03 -2.75 -3.46
CA THR A 61 -10.58 -3.76 -4.38
C THR A 61 -12.04 -3.44 -4.73
N TRP A 62 -12.86 -3.14 -3.72
CA TRP A 62 -14.24 -2.75 -3.91
C TRP A 62 -14.37 -1.48 -4.76
N ALA A 63 -13.56 -0.45 -4.51
CA ALA A 63 -13.62 0.82 -5.23
C ALA A 63 -13.37 0.64 -6.72
N VAL A 64 -12.38 -0.18 -7.10
CA VAL A 64 -12.12 -0.52 -8.51
C VAL A 64 -13.34 -1.20 -9.13
N GLN A 65 -13.89 -2.22 -8.47
CA GLN A 65 -15.07 -2.95 -8.95
C GLN A 65 -16.32 -2.06 -9.08
N ALA A 66 -16.59 -1.25 -8.05
CA ALA A 66 -17.74 -0.35 -7.99
C ALA A 66 -17.67 0.77 -9.03
N SER A 67 -16.46 1.18 -9.42
CA SER A 67 -16.24 2.21 -10.43
C SER A 67 -16.57 1.79 -11.86
N LYS A 68 -16.83 0.49 -12.11
CA LYS A 68 -17.18 -0.06 -13.43
C LYS A 68 -16.22 0.35 -14.56
N GLY A 69 -14.91 0.38 -14.27
CA GLY A 69 -13.87 0.70 -15.26
C GLY A 69 -13.46 2.18 -15.33
N LEU A 70 -14.02 3.03 -14.46
CA LEU A 70 -13.53 4.41 -14.31
C LEU A 70 -12.21 4.48 -13.53
N LEU A 71 -11.94 3.50 -12.67
CA LEU A 71 -10.65 3.35 -11.98
C LEU A 71 -9.90 2.13 -12.53
N ASN A 72 -8.63 2.34 -12.86
CA ASN A 72 -7.70 1.27 -13.22
C ASN A 72 -7.12 0.58 -11.98
N ASP A 73 -6.89 1.35 -10.92
CA ASP A 73 -6.31 0.86 -9.67
C ASP A 73 -6.77 1.73 -8.49
N ALA A 74 -6.82 1.14 -7.30
CA ALA A 74 -7.10 1.85 -6.07
C ALA A 74 -6.44 1.15 -4.87
N TYR A 75 -5.95 1.96 -3.94
CA TYR A 75 -5.28 1.49 -2.73
C TYR A 75 -5.57 2.41 -1.57
N VAL A 76 -5.69 1.86 -0.36
CA VAL A 76 -5.85 2.65 0.86
C VAL A 76 -4.65 2.42 1.76
N ARG A 77 -4.04 3.51 2.21
CA ARG A 77 -2.96 3.50 3.19
C ARG A 77 -3.44 4.10 4.50
N ASP A 78 -2.99 3.50 5.60
CA ASP A 78 -3.19 3.97 6.98
C ASP A 78 -4.66 4.17 7.35
N ASN A 79 -5.58 3.53 6.60
CA ASN A 79 -7.03 3.73 6.70
C ASN A 79 -7.50 5.18 6.50
N ASN A 80 -6.67 6.08 5.97
CA ASN A 80 -7.02 7.50 5.81
C ASN A 80 -6.53 8.14 4.50
N LYS A 81 -5.76 7.42 3.68
CA LYS A 81 -5.29 7.88 2.36
C LYS A 81 -5.72 6.91 1.28
N LEU A 82 -6.69 7.30 0.46
CA LEU A 82 -7.09 6.58 -0.73
C LEU A 82 -6.32 7.12 -1.93
N GLY A 83 -5.50 6.31 -2.57
CA GLY A 83 -4.94 6.62 -3.88
C GLY A 83 -5.72 5.89 -4.97
N VAL A 84 -6.05 6.59 -6.05
CA VAL A 84 -6.78 6.03 -7.20
C VAL A 84 -6.10 6.41 -8.51
N VAL A 85 -6.04 5.46 -9.44
CA VAL A 85 -5.60 5.70 -10.81
C VAL A 85 -6.83 5.68 -11.69
N ILE A 86 -7.15 6.81 -12.33
CA ILE A 86 -8.30 6.89 -13.25
C ILE A 86 -7.99 6.20 -14.57
N SER A 87 -9.02 5.70 -15.24
CA SER A 87 -8.91 5.19 -16.59
C SER A 87 -8.87 6.34 -17.62
N PRO A 88 -8.34 6.10 -18.83
CA PRO A 88 -8.34 7.10 -19.91
C PRO A 88 -9.74 7.55 -20.35
N GLN A 89 -10.80 6.86 -19.91
CA GLN A 89 -12.19 7.18 -20.22
C GLN A 89 -12.73 8.33 -19.36
N VAL A 90 -12.08 8.64 -18.23
CA VAL A 90 -12.47 9.74 -17.35
C VAL A 90 -12.04 11.07 -17.96
N ARG A 91 -13.02 11.92 -18.29
CA ARG A 91 -12.74 13.27 -18.81
C ARG A 91 -12.19 14.18 -17.71
N PRO A 92 -11.34 15.17 -18.03
CA PRO A 92 -10.82 16.12 -17.04
C PRO A 92 -11.93 16.83 -16.23
N SER A 93 -13.06 17.15 -16.87
CA SER A 93 -14.25 17.73 -16.21
C SER A 93 -14.87 16.81 -15.16
N ASP A 94 -14.72 15.50 -15.33
CA ASP A 94 -15.38 14.47 -14.53
C ASP A 94 -14.50 14.00 -13.36
N VAL A 95 -13.23 14.42 -13.32
CA VAL A 95 -12.28 14.07 -12.25
C VAL A 95 -12.79 14.59 -10.90
N LYS A 96 -13.21 15.85 -10.82
CA LYS A 96 -13.70 16.45 -9.58
C LYS A 96 -14.97 15.76 -9.04
N PRO A 97 -16.05 15.57 -9.83
CA PRO A 97 -17.25 14.88 -9.34
C PRO A 97 -16.97 13.41 -8.99
N LEU A 98 -16.13 12.69 -9.76
CA LEU A 98 -15.69 11.34 -9.41
C LEU A 98 -14.99 11.32 -8.04
N THR A 99 -14.07 12.26 -7.82
CA THR A 99 -13.32 12.38 -6.56
C THR A 99 -14.24 12.68 -5.38
N GLN A 100 -15.27 13.50 -5.60
CA GLN A 100 -16.27 13.79 -4.57
C GLN A 100 -17.04 12.52 -4.18
N SER A 101 -17.49 11.72 -5.15
CA SER A 101 -18.15 10.44 -4.87
C SER A 101 -17.22 9.46 -4.14
N LEU A 102 -15.95 9.40 -4.53
CA LEU A 102 -14.94 8.57 -3.86
C LEU A 102 -14.71 9.03 -2.43
N MET A 103 -14.60 10.33 -2.19
CA MET A 103 -14.44 10.89 -0.83
C MET A 103 -15.64 10.55 0.05
N GLN A 104 -16.87 10.65 -0.48
CA GLN A 104 -18.08 10.29 0.25
C GLN A 104 -18.11 8.80 0.62
N GLY A 105 -17.77 7.92 -0.32
CA GLY A 105 -17.64 6.49 -0.03
C GLY A 105 -16.56 6.21 1.02
N PHE A 106 -15.42 6.89 0.88
CA PHE A 106 -14.26 6.68 1.75
C PHE A 106 -14.55 7.14 3.18
N HIS A 107 -15.25 8.26 3.33
CA HIS A 107 -15.71 8.75 4.62
C HIS A 107 -16.68 7.81 5.33
N LYS A 108 -17.55 7.13 4.58
CA LYS A 108 -18.45 6.12 5.15
C LYS A 108 -17.70 4.89 5.65
N SER A 109 -16.67 4.44 4.92
CA SER A 109 -15.89 3.26 5.29
C SER A 109 -14.88 3.54 6.39
N PHE A 110 -14.42 4.78 6.50
CA PHE A 110 -13.36 5.20 7.43
C PHE A 110 -13.76 6.47 8.18
N PRO A 111 -14.77 6.41 9.06
CA PRO A 111 -15.33 7.58 9.73
C PRO A 111 -14.41 8.13 10.83
N ASN A 112 -14.76 9.30 11.36
CA ASN A 112 -14.15 9.88 12.56
C ASN A 112 -12.67 10.27 12.44
N GLN A 113 -12.20 10.61 11.25
CA GLN A 113 -10.84 11.07 11.00
C GLN A 113 -10.74 11.94 9.74
N ASP A 114 -9.60 12.61 9.59
CA ASP A 114 -9.24 13.30 8.35
C ASP A 114 -8.92 12.29 7.25
N LEU A 115 -9.36 12.59 6.02
CA LEU A 115 -9.21 11.69 4.89
C LEU A 115 -8.59 12.40 3.71
N SER A 116 -7.80 11.67 2.93
CA SER A 116 -7.19 12.18 1.71
C SER A 116 -7.47 11.24 0.55
N VAL A 117 -7.92 11.79 -0.57
CA VAL A 117 -8.05 11.09 -1.85
C VAL A 117 -7.03 11.68 -2.81
N LEU A 118 -6.08 10.86 -3.26
CA LEU A 118 -5.06 11.21 -4.24
C LEU A 118 -5.46 10.59 -5.58
N VAL A 119 -5.65 11.45 -6.58
CA VAL A 119 -6.11 11.03 -7.90
C VAL A 119 -4.97 11.13 -8.90
N TYR A 120 -4.69 10.02 -9.54
CA TYR A 120 -3.63 9.87 -10.51
C TYR A 120 -4.21 9.65 -11.90
N ALA A 121 -3.64 10.31 -12.90
CA ALA A 121 -3.90 10.08 -14.30
C ALA A 121 -3.44 8.66 -14.73
N PRO A 122 -3.83 8.18 -15.92
CA PRO A 122 -3.40 6.87 -16.43
C PRO A 122 -1.86 6.71 -16.53
N ASP A 123 -1.15 7.82 -16.71
CA ASP A 123 0.31 7.90 -16.72
C ASP A 123 0.93 7.98 -15.31
N LYS A 124 0.10 7.79 -14.27
CA LYS A 124 0.43 7.82 -12.85
C LYS A 124 0.87 9.19 -12.31
N LYS A 125 0.60 10.28 -13.02
CA LYS A 125 0.82 11.63 -12.47
C LYS A 125 -0.31 12.03 -11.54
N LEU A 126 0.01 12.63 -10.39
CA LEU A 126 -0.99 13.23 -9.52
C LEU A 126 -1.66 14.39 -10.27
N ILE A 127 -2.99 14.42 -10.29
CA ILE A 127 -3.77 15.47 -10.96
C ILE A 127 -4.72 16.19 -10.02
N LEU A 128 -5.13 15.54 -8.92
CA LEU A 128 -6.01 16.13 -7.93
C LEU A 128 -5.75 15.48 -6.56
N THR A 129 -5.75 16.30 -5.52
CA THR A 129 -5.82 15.86 -4.13
C THR A 129 -7.07 16.44 -3.51
N ALA A 130 -7.93 15.59 -2.97
CA ALA A 130 -9.05 16.01 -2.12
C ALA A 130 -8.73 15.68 -0.66
N ARG A 131 -8.93 16.63 0.24
CA ARG A 131 -8.71 16.45 1.68
C ARG A 131 -10.01 16.76 2.40
N TYR A 132 -10.53 15.78 3.14
CA TYR A 132 -11.63 15.97 4.06
C TYR A 132 -11.07 16.24 5.45
N ASP A 133 -11.54 17.32 6.05
CA ASP A 133 -11.19 17.75 7.40
C ASP A 133 -12.40 17.50 8.31
N ILE A 134 -12.21 16.70 9.36
CA ILE A 134 -13.31 16.29 10.23
C ILE A 134 -13.84 17.42 11.11
N GLN A 135 -12.99 18.38 11.47
CA GLN A 135 -13.34 19.50 12.35
C GLN A 135 -14.34 20.43 11.64
N SER A 136 -14.07 20.73 10.37
CA SER A 136 -14.86 21.64 9.54
C SER A 136 -15.94 20.94 8.72
N ASN A 137 -15.87 19.61 8.57
CA ASN A 137 -16.71 18.83 7.65
C ASN A 137 -16.62 19.29 6.19
N GLN A 138 -15.48 19.87 5.79
CA GLN A 138 -15.27 20.39 4.44
C GLN A 138 -14.28 19.54 3.66
N VAL A 139 -14.47 19.52 2.33
CA VAL A 139 -13.53 18.92 1.39
C VAL A 139 -12.78 20.02 0.64
N ASN A 140 -11.47 20.08 0.82
CA ASN A 140 -10.58 20.97 0.08
C ASN A 140 -9.99 20.24 -1.13
N TYR A 141 -9.94 20.91 -2.28
CA TYR A 141 -9.40 20.38 -3.53
C TYR A 141 -8.14 21.13 -3.92
N GLN A 142 -7.06 20.39 -4.16
CA GLN A 142 -5.75 20.93 -4.52
C GLN A 142 -5.27 20.27 -5.81
N GLN A 143 -4.89 21.09 -6.79
CA GLN A 143 -4.20 20.61 -7.98
C GLN A 143 -2.69 20.72 -7.72
N PRO A 144 -1.88 19.72 -8.12
CA PRO A 144 -0.44 19.84 -8.06
C PRO A 144 0.04 20.94 -9.01
N SER A 145 0.97 21.75 -8.53
CA SER A 145 1.60 22.87 -9.24
C SER A 145 2.54 22.42 -10.35
#